data_AF-A0A7Y4ZQM9-F1
#
_entry.id   AF-A0A7Y4ZQM9-F1
#
_cell.length_a   1.000
_cell.length_b   1.000
_cell.length_c   1.000
_cell.angle_alpha   90.00
_cell.angle_beta   90.00
_cell.angle_gamma   90.00
#
_symmetry.space_group_name_H-M   'P 1'
#
loop_
_entity.id
_entity.type
_entity.pdbx_description
1 polymer ?
#
loop_
_entity_poly.entity_id
_entity_poly.type
_entity_poly.pdbx_seq_one_letter_code
_entity_poly.pdbx_strand_id
1 'polypeptide(L)'
;MNQLDDEAMFSALGEAGVDASSAVSAWTQSASLLAALDAIGRMGGHTLVKIDGERDGSQVYTVLVSGGRLGSDHFRRDGDDLPTLLREALRLGVAPLRQRQGVGFS
;
A
#
# COMPACT_ATOMS: atom_id res chain seq x y z
N MET A 1 -28.62 -5.21 -10.55
CA MET A 1 -27.16 -5.07 -10.38
C MET A 1 -26.55 -5.82 -11.56
N ASN A 2 -26.08 -5.12 -12.59
CA ASN A 2 -25.44 -5.77 -13.74
C ASN A 2 -24.10 -6.31 -13.24
N GLN A 3 -23.99 -7.63 -13.07
CA GLN A 3 -22.70 -8.29 -13.09
C GLN A 3 -22.17 -8.07 -14.51
N LEU A 4 -21.14 -7.24 -14.64
CA LEU A 4 -20.24 -7.38 -15.76
C LEU A 4 -19.66 -8.78 -15.63
N ASP A 5 -19.81 -9.61 -16.66
CA ASP A 5 -19.07 -10.85 -16.73
C ASP A 5 -17.57 -10.52 -16.75
N ASP A 6 -16.75 -11.44 -16.23
CA ASP A 6 -15.31 -11.23 -16.11
C ASP A 6 -14.68 -10.90 -17.48
N GLU A 7 -15.25 -11.46 -18.55
CA GLU A 7 -14.83 -11.25 -19.94
C GLU A 7 -15.01 -9.79 -20.40
N ALA A 8 -16.17 -9.18 -20.14
CA ALA A 8 -16.41 -7.77 -20.43
C ALA A 8 -15.49 -6.84 -19.62
N MET A 9 -15.17 -7.21 -18.38
CA MET A 9 -14.21 -6.46 -17.56
C MET A 9 -12.79 -6.51 -18.15
N PHE A 10 -12.31 -7.70 -18.53
CA PHE A 10 -10.99 -7.84 -19.15
C PHE A 10 -10.91 -7.17 -20.52
N SER A 11 -11.99 -7.20 -21.30
CA SER A 11 -12.08 -6.47 -22.57
C SER A 11 -11.97 -4.96 -22.36
N ALA A 12 -12.72 -4.41 -21.41
CA ALA A 12 -12.65 -2.98 -21.09
C ALA A 12 -11.26 -2.53 -20.61
N LEU A 13 -10.56 -3.38 -19.86
CA LEU A 13 -9.17 -3.12 -19.46
C LEU A 13 -8.22 -3.11 -20.66
N GLY A 14 -8.39 -4.05 -21.60
CA GLY A 14 -7.63 -4.09 -22.84
C GLY A 14 -7.85 -2.86 -23.72
N GLU A 15 -9.09 -2.40 -23.86
CA GLU A 15 -9.45 -1.18 -24.60
C GLU A 15 -8.86 0.09 -23.97
N ALA A 16 -8.76 0.12 -22.63
CA ALA A 16 -8.11 1.20 -21.89
C ALA A 16 -6.57 1.18 -21.98
N GLY A 17 -5.98 0.22 -22.72
CA GLY A 17 -4.53 0.07 -22.86
C GLY A 17 -3.86 -0.44 -21.58
N VAL A 18 -4.62 -1.01 -20.65
CA VAL A 18 -4.09 -1.63 -19.43
C VAL A 18 -3.55 -3.00 -19.80
N ASP A 19 -2.26 -3.24 -19.51
CA ASP A 19 -1.73 -4.60 -19.49
C ASP A 19 -2.33 -5.34 -18.29
N ALA A 20 -3.48 -5.99 -18.53
CA ALA A 20 -4.23 -6.71 -17.53
C ALA A 20 -3.40 -7.81 -16.85
N SER A 21 -2.45 -8.43 -17.57
CA SER A 21 -1.58 -9.46 -17.02
C SER A 21 -0.60 -8.88 -15.99
N SER A 22 0.06 -7.77 -16.35
CA SER A 22 0.95 -7.04 -15.44
C SER A 22 0.19 -6.51 -14.23
N ALA A 23 -0.97 -5.90 -14.44
CA ALA A 23 -1.81 -5.38 -13.37
C ALA A 23 -2.27 -6.49 -12.40
N VAL A 24 -2.79 -7.61 -12.92
CA VAL A 24 -3.21 -8.76 -12.11
C VAL A 24 -2.04 -9.35 -11.32
N SER A 25 -0.85 -9.43 -11.92
CA SER A 25 0.36 -9.91 -11.22
C SER A 25 0.75 -8.99 -10.06
N ALA A 26 0.78 -7.67 -10.27
CA ALA A 26 1.09 -6.69 -9.23
C ALA A 26 0.09 -6.75 -8.08
N TRP A 27 -1.21 -6.87 -8.37
CA TRP A 27 -2.25 -7.00 -7.35
C TRP A 27 -2.16 -8.32 -6.58
N THR A 28 -1.90 -9.43 -7.28
CA THR A 28 -1.70 -10.74 -6.65
C THR A 28 -0.52 -10.72 -5.68
N GLN A 29 0.61 -10.11 -6.08
CA GLN A 29 1.76 -9.92 -5.20
C GLN A 29 1.46 -9.01 -4.00
N SER A 30 0.58 -8.03 -4.19
CA SER A 30 0.19 -7.06 -3.17
C SER A 30 -0.78 -7.62 -2.14
N ALA A 31 -1.57 -8.65 -2.47
CA ALA A 31 -2.63 -9.18 -1.61
C ALA A 31 -2.13 -9.59 -0.21
N SER A 32 -1.00 -10.30 -0.12
CA SER A 32 -0.41 -10.69 1.17
C SER A 32 0.16 -9.50 1.95
N LEU A 33 0.67 -8.49 1.25
CA LEU A 33 1.20 -7.26 1.86
C LEU A 33 0.07 -6.38 2.42
N LEU A 34 -1.08 -6.32 1.73
CA LEU A 34 -2.28 -5.65 2.20
C LEU A 34 -2.83 -6.29 3.47
N ALA A 35 -2.81 -7.62 3.57
CA ALA A 35 -3.17 -8.32 4.81
C ALA A 35 -2.24 -7.95 5.98
N ALA A 36 -0.94 -7.73 5.71
CA ALA A 36 0.00 -7.26 6.73
C ALA A 36 -0.27 -5.80 7.14
N LEU A 37 -0.69 -4.92 6.21
CA LEU A 37 -1.15 -3.56 6.55
C LEU A 37 -2.43 -3.58 7.40
N ASP A 38 -3.38 -4.48 7.12
CA ASP A 38 -4.56 -4.66 7.97
C ASP A 38 -4.17 -5.03 9.41
N ALA A 39 -3.20 -5.93 9.57
CA ALA A 39 -2.69 -6.29 10.90
C ALA A 39 -2.09 -5.06 11.63
N ILE A 40 -1.38 -4.17 10.94
CA ILE A 40 -0.90 -2.90 11.53
C ILE A 40 -2.08 -2.04 11.99
N GLY A 41 -3.13 -1.95 11.19
CA GLY A 41 -4.37 -1.26 11.56
C GLY A 41 -4.97 -1.80 12.85
N ARG A 42 -5.08 -3.13 12.97
CA ARG A 42 -5.61 -3.81 14.16
C ARG A 42 -4.74 -3.62 15.41
N MET A 43 -3.47 -3.28 15.26
CA MET A 43 -2.54 -2.97 16.36
C MET A 43 -2.55 -1.48 16.77
N GLY A 44 -3.52 -0.69 16.30
CA GLY A 44 -3.65 0.73 16.62
C GLY A 44 -2.82 1.65 15.72
N GLY A 45 -2.34 1.15 14.59
CA GLY A 45 -1.82 1.98 13.50
C GLY A 45 -2.94 2.45 12.56
N HIS A 46 -2.60 3.37 11.67
CA HIS A 46 -3.44 3.81 10.56
C HIS A 46 -2.74 3.49 9.25
N THR A 47 -3.46 2.87 8.32
CA THR A 47 -2.94 2.52 6.99
C THR A 47 -3.88 3.08 5.92
N LEU A 48 -3.31 3.58 4.82
CA LEU A 48 -4.04 4.08 3.66
C LEU A 48 -3.30 3.65 2.40
N VAL A 49 -4.03 3.08 1.44
CA VAL A 49 -3.58 2.89 0.07
C VAL A 49 -4.59 3.61 -0.82
N LYS A 50 -4.13 4.64 -1.54
CA LYS A 50 -4.93 5.40 -2.50
C LYS A 50 -4.48 5.05 -3.91
N ILE A 51 -5.43 4.92 -4.82
CA ILE A 51 -5.21 4.77 -6.27
C ILE A 51 -5.73 6.04 -6.94
N ASP A 52 -4.91 6.68 -7.75
CA ASP A 52 -5.16 7.98 -8.38
C ASP A 52 -4.84 7.87 -9.87
N GLY A 53 -5.84 7.45 -10.66
CA GLY A 53 -5.69 7.17 -12.09
C GLY A 53 -5.60 8.40 -13.00
N GLU A 54 -5.81 9.61 -12.45
CA GLU A 54 -5.69 10.86 -13.19
C GLU A 54 -4.26 11.44 -13.18
N ARG A 55 -3.37 10.89 -12.34
CA ARG A 55 -1.97 11.31 -12.29
C ARG A 55 -1.20 10.81 -13.50
N ASP A 56 -0.08 11.49 -13.78
CA ASP A 56 0.92 10.90 -14.66
C ASP A 56 1.28 9.50 -14.12
N GLY A 57 1.49 8.54 -15.03
CA GLY A 57 1.59 7.12 -14.68
C GLY A 57 2.70 6.77 -13.67
N SER A 58 3.52 7.74 -13.24
CA SER A 58 4.60 7.59 -12.26
C SER A 58 4.16 7.68 -10.80
N GLN A 59 2.94 8.15 -10.51
CA GLN A 59 2.45 8.38 -9.13
C GLN A 59 1.02 7.87 -8.88
N VAL A 60 0.67 6.75 -9.50
CA VAL A 60 -0.67 6.15 -9.44
C VAL A 60 -1.09 5.78 -8.01
N TYR A 61 -0.14 5.40 -7.15
CA TYR A 61 -0.42 4.97 -5.79
C TYR A 61 0.13 5.94 -4.75
N THR A 62 -0.62 6.14 -3.67
CA THR A 62 -0.11 6.71 -2.41
C THR A 62 -0.26 5.67 -1.31
N VAL A 63 0.82 5.35 -0.61
CA VAL A 63 0.80 4.48 0.57
C VAL A 63 1.19 5.29 1.81
N LEU A 64 0.36 5.21 2.86
CA LEU A 64 0.62 5.86 4.14
C LEU A 64 0.45 4.86 5.29
N VAL A 65 1.37 4.91 6.25
CA VAL A 65 1.31 4.16 7.52
C VAL A 65 1.73 5.09 8.66
N SER A 66 0.95 5.15 9.73
CA SER A 66 1.24 6.00 10.90
C SER A 66 0.70 5.39 12.19
N GLY A 67 1.08 5.95 13.34
CA GLY A 67 0.57 5.52 14.64
C GLY A 67 1.03 4.12 15.07
N GLY A 68 0.31 3.52 16.03
CA GLY A 68 0.68 2.23 16.60
C GLY A 68 2.14 2.18 17.06
N ARG A 69 2.90 1.20 16.56
CA ARG A 69 4.32 1.02 16.89
C ARG A 69 5.23 2.11 16.32
N LEU A 70 4.77 2.94 15.38
CA LEU A 70 5.55 4.06 14.85
C LEU A 70 5.51 5.30 15.77
N GLY A 71 4.56 5.39 16.69
CA GLY A 71 4.40 6.56 17.55
C GLY A 71 4.18 7.84 16.72
N SER A 72 5.10 8.80 16.82
CA SER A 72 5.09 10.05 16.05
C SER A 72 5.62 9.92 14.62
N ASP A 73 6.29 8.81 14.30
CA ASP A 73 6.83 8.58 12.97
C ASP A 73 5.71 8.15 12.01
N HIS A 74 5.91 8.41 10.72
CA HIS A 74 5.00 7.97 9.68
C HIS A 74 5.76 7.65 8.39
N PHE A 75 5.18 6.76 7.61
CA PHE A 75 5.55 6.51 6.21
C PHE A 75 4.50 7.16 5.31
N ARG A 76 4.94 7.88 4.29
CA ARG A 76 4.10 8.32 3.18
C ARG A 76 4.94 8.33 1.91
N ARG A 77 4.49 7.63 0.88
CA ARG A 77 5.16 7.63 -0.42
C ARG A 77 4.16 7.48 -1.56
N ASP A 78 4.44 8.21 -2.64
CA ASP A 78 3.73 8.11 -3.92
C ASP A 78 4.61 7.33 -4.91
N GLY A 79 4.00 6.57 -5.83
CA GLY A 79 4.72 5.80 -6.87
C GLY A 79 3.80 4.95 -7.73
N ASP A 80 4.38 4.22 -8.69
CA ASP A 80 3.68 3.37 -9.65
C ASP A 80 3.81 1.85 -9.36
N ASP A 81 4.85 1.45 -8.63
CA ASP A 81 5.06 0.07 -8.17
C ASP A 81 4.46 -0.15 -6.77
N LEU A 82 3.18 -0.54 -6.74
CA LEU A 82 2.45 -0.85 -5.50
C LEU A 82 3.15 -1.91 -4.62
N PRO A 83 3.57 -3.09 -5.13
CA PRO A 83 4.32 -4.06 -4.34
C PRO A 83 5.56 -3.47 -3.65
N THR A 84 6.32 -2.61 -4.33
CA THR A 84 7.50 -1.96 -3.74
C THR A 84 7.11 -0.99 -2.63
N LEU A 85 6.13 -0.11 -2.86
CA LEU A 85 5.64 0.84 -1.85
C LEU A 85 5.13 0.12 -0.58
N LEU A 86 4.39 -0.97 -0.75
CA LEU A 86 3.87 -1.77 0.36
C LEU A 86 4.99 -2.42 1.18
N ARG A 87 6.02 -2.97 0.52
CA ARG A 87 7.18 -3.56 1.21
C ARG A 87 7.96 -2.51 2.02
N GLU A 88 8.14 -1.32 1.47
CA GLU A 88 8.79 -0.22 2.18
C GLU A 88 7.98 0.25 3.40
N ALA A 89 6.67 0.40 3.23
CA ALA A 89 5.76 0.74 4.31
C ALA A 89 5.83 -0.28 5.45
N LEU A 90 5.79 -1.57 5.11
CA LEU A 90 5.87 -2.66 6.06
C LEU A 90 7.22 -2.71 6.77
N ARG A 91 8.34 -2.50 6.06
CA ARG A 91 9.67 -2.44 6.70
C ARG A 91 9.72 -1.42 7.84
N LEU A 92 9.05 -0.29 7.70
CA LEU A 92 8.95 0.70 8.78
C LEU A 92 7.92 0.30 9.84
N GLY A 93 6.73 -0.15 9.43
CA GLY A 93 5.63 -0.50 10.34
C GLY A 93 5.87 -1.75 11.20
N VAL A 94 6.76 -2.66 10.78
CA VAL A 94 7.11 -3.89 11.52
C VAL A 94 8.53 -3.90 12.09
N ALA A 95 9.37 -2.91 11.78
CA ALA A 95 10.70 -2.82 12.35
C ALA A 95 10.61 -2.76 13.89
N PRO A 96 11.49 -3.46 14.62
CA PRO A 96 11.62 -3.26 16.05
C PRO A 96 12.04 -1.81 16.30
N LEU A 97 11.24 -1.09 17.07
CA LEU A 97 11.62 0.22 17.63
C LEU A 97 13.02 0.07 18.23
N ARG A 98 14.00 0.82 17.72
CA ARG A 98 15.24 1.04 18.48
C ARG A 98 14.79 1.65 19.81
N GLN A 99 15.06 0.94 20.90
CA GLN A 99 14.88 1.47 22.26
C GLN A 99 15.51 2.86 22.29
N ARG A 100 14.69 3.89 22.54
CA ARG A 100 15.21 5.20 22.94
C ARG A 100 15.86 5.02 24.31
N GLN A 101 17.14 4.67 24.32
CA GLN A 101 17.97 4.93 25.50
C GLN A 101 18.12 6.44 25.64
N GLY A 102 17.87 6.94 26.85
CA GLY A 102 18.43 8.20 27.34
C GLY A 102 17.56 9.43 27.14
N VAL A 103 16.57 9.61 28.01
CA VAL A 103 16.40 10.92 28.64
C VAL A 103 16.35 10.68 30.14
N GLY A 104 17.53 10.68 30.76
CA GLY A 104 17.64 10.83 32.19
C GLY A 104 17.17 12.23 32.56
N PHE A 105 16.14 12.32 33.40
CA PHE A 105 15.88 13.55 34.13
C PHE A 105 16.76 13.52 35.38
N SER A 106 17.68 14.48 35.45
CA SER A 106 18.35 14.92 36.68
C SER A 106 17.42 15.87 37.42
#